data_AF-A0A9D4WHK8-F1
#
_entry.id   AF-A0A9D4WHK8-F1
#
_cell.length_a   1.000
_cell.length_b   1.000
_cell.length_c   1.000
_cell.angle_alpha   90.00
_cell.angle_beta   90.00
_cell.angle_gamma   90.00
#
_symmetry.space_group_name_H-M   'P 1'
#
loop_
_entity.id
_entity.type
_entity.pdbx_description
1 polymer ?
#
loop_
_entity_poly.entity_id
_entity_poly.type
_entity_poly.pdbx_seq_one_letter_code
_entity_poly.pdbx_strand_id
1 'polypeptide(L)'
;MLSRLVRPISYHLLQRITQFPIPQQRYTTTSFRVLYSTLSICDDFPKKLKKFERKPLVTCINELKRRGREKRKERQKVGEIVLPSPENGLLVQKLVPIAKEIFAARSELLSSLSRLVKYIAIYSCSICGEVHVGDPPHQIRTCNVRGSLSSKEHSWVKGGIEHILPLVESFHLYDRIGRAVSHNEMLQVDRIPAIVELCIQAGVDIPEYLTRRRTFPVYCVAGRIIDFEKRFPKEISLDKDIDELGFPYKKKRLDEDTDSMEMHCDDIQAVAIRGMKAWKKMCSGASKLMEKYAVQTCGYCPEVQVGPKGHRVRNCQAYKHQMRDGQHAWQEATINDFVPPVYVYHIQDQQPNQPLVNELKRYYGMLPAVVELFSQAGAPVEKNYAHTMRVDVVVPDMDEEKLVV
;
A
#
# COMPACT_ATOMS: atom_id res chain seq x y z
N MET A 1 -12.92 -106.88 18.97
CA MET A 1 -14.23 -106.51 18.39
C MET A 1 -14.00 -105.45 17.33
N LEU A 2 -14.75 -105.53 16.25
CA LEU A 2 -14.37 -105.12 14.89
C LEU A 2 -14.11 -103.63 14.63
N SER A 3 -13.09 -103.43 13.80
CA SER A 3 -12.54 -102.27 13.12
C SER A 3 -13.47 -101.54 12.13
N ARG A 4 -12.98 -100.37 11.64
CA ARG A 4 -13.25 -99.71 10.33
C ARG A 4 -14.60 -98.99 10.22
N LEU A 5 -14.86 -97.96 9.41
CA LEU A 5 -14.18 -97.06 8.48
C LEU A 5 -15.29 -96.11 7.97
N VAL A 6 -14.89 -94.99 7.34
CA VAL A 6 -15.59 -94.28 6.23
C VAL A 6 -16.69 -93.23 6.53
N ARG A 7 -16.48 -92.09 5.84
CA ARG A 7 -17.27 -90.86 5.52
C ARG A 7 -18.66 -91.16 4.89
N PRO A 8 -19.45 -90.22 4.27
CA PRO A 8 -19.36 -88.75 4.07
C PRO A 8 -20.69 -88.01 4.41
N ILE A 9 -20.87 -86.71 4.14
CA ILE A 9 -21.48 -86.17 2.90
C ILE A 9 -21.25 -84.65 2.84
N SER A 10 -20.87 -84.19 1.65
CA SER A 10 -20.81 -82.81 1.21
C SER A 10 -21.81 -82.59 0.07
N TYR A 11 -22.46 -81.43 0.00
CA TYR A 11 -22.94 -80.80 -1.25
C TYR A 11 -22.88 -79.28 -1.02
N HIS A 12 -21.90 -78.54 -1.58
CA HIS A 12 -21.76 -77.96 -2.93
C HIS A 12 -22.67 -76.77 -3.29
N LEU A 13 -22.05 -75.59 -3.45
CA LEU A 13 -22.22 -74.54 -4.48
C LEU A 13 -21.24 -73.39 -4.12
N LEU A 14 -20.01 -73.27 -4.66
CA LEU A 14 -19.58 -72.73 -5.98
C LEU A 14 -20.26 -71.37 -6.30
N GLN A 15 -19.60 -70.25 -6.64
CA GLN A 15 -18.27 -70.04 -7.23
C GLN A 15 -17.78 -68.56 -7.18
N ARG A 16 -16.47 -68.39 -6.89
CA ARG A 16 -15.39 -67.54 -7.50
C ARG A 16 -15.68 -66.07 -7.91
N ILE A 17 -14.96 -65.05 -7.42
CA ILE A 17 -13.52 -64.66 -7.52
C ILE A 17 -13.09 -64.09 -8.88
N THR A 18 -12.48 -62.90 -8.87
CA THR A 18 -11.26 -62.44 -9.61
C THR A 18 -10.91 -61.03 -9.09
N GLN A 19 -9.69 -60.51 -8.96
CA GLN A 19 -8.32 -60.97 -8.64
C GLN A 19 -7.49 -59.69 -8.31
N PHE A 20 -6.55 -59.79 -7.35
CA PHE A 20 -5.49 -58.83 -6.91
C PHE A 20 -4.46 -58.50 -8.04
N PRO A 21 -3.45 -57.56 -7.96
CA PRO A 21 -2.59 -57.26 -6.79
C PRO A 21 -1.90 -55.85 -6.66
N ILE A 22 -1.18 -55.70 -5.54
CA ILE A 22 -0.28 -54.61 -5.09
C ILE A 22 1.07 -54.67 -5.84
N PRO A 23 1.73 -53.53 -6.16
CA PRO A 23 3.14 -53.51 -6.57
C PRO A 23 4.11 -52.97 -5.49
N GLN A 24 5.30 -53.56 -5.54
CA GLN A 24 6.43 -53.51 -4.59
C GLN A 24 7.23 -52.19 -4.65
N GLN A 25 7.67 -51.69 -3.49
CA GLN A 25 8.63 -50.59 -3.36
C GLN A 25 10.06 -51.07 -3.64
N ARG A 26 10.75 -50.38 -4.56
CA ARG A 26 12.20 -50.50 -4.78
C ARG A 26 12.93 -49.42 -3.99
N TYR A 27 13.92 -49.85 -3.21
CA TYR A 27 14.87 -48.97 -2.54
C TYR A 27 15.98 -48.54 -3.53
N THR A 28 16.22 -47.24 -3.64
CA THR A 28 17.47 -46.70 -4.19
C THR A 28 17.96 -45.57 -3.28
N THR A 29 19.04 -45.88 -2.57
CA THR A 29 19.83 -44.99 -1.73
C THR A 29 20.44 -43.88 -2.59
N THR A 30 20.15 -42.62 -2.28
CA THR A 30 20.82 -41.48 -2.91
C THR A 30 21.35 -40.57 -1.81
N SER A 31 22.67 -40.44 -1.73
CA SER A 31 23.35 -39.62 -0.72
C SER A 31 22.99 -38.14 -0.92
N PHE A 32 22.37 -37.52 0.08
CA PHE A 32 22.24 -36.08 0.14
C PHE A 32 23.59 -35.48 0.56
N ARG A 33 24.34 -34.95 -0.42
CA ARG A 33 25.42 -34.01 -0.14
C ARG A 33 24.79 -32.71 0.37
N VAL A 34 24.99 -32.43 1.65
CA VAL A 34 24.73 -31.12 2.25
C VAL A 34 25.73 -30.14 1.65
N LEU A 35 25.31 -29.44 0.61
CA LEU A 35 25.99 -28.24 0.14
C LEU A 35 25.52 -27.11 1.05
N TYR A 36 26.38 -26.69 1.98
CA TYR A 36 26.27 -25.39 2.63
C TYR A 36 26.38 -24.33 1.54
N SER A 37 25.25 -23.94 0.98
CA SER A 37 25.17 -22.77 0.15
C SER A 37 25.32 -21.58 1.08
N THR A 38 26.44 -20.88 0.98
CA THR A 38 26.62 -19.50 1.42
C THR A 38 25.73 -18.59 0.56
N LEU A 39 24.41 -18.82 0.62
CA LEU A 39 23.42 -17.87 0.18
C LEU A 39 23.56 -16.67 1.11
N SER A 40 23.91 -15.52 0.53
CA SER A 40 23.88 -14.24 1.22
C SER A 40 22.48 -14.02 1.80
N ILE A 41 22.29 -14.27 3.10
CA ILE A 41 21.07 -14.01 3.89
C ILE A 41 20.80 -12.49 4.04
N CYS A 42 21.56 -11.65 3.35
CA CYS A 42 21.52 -10.20 3.47
C CYS A 42 20.91 -9.56 2.22
N ASP A 43 19.60 -9.68 2.00
CA ASP A 43 18.83 -8.68 1.21
C ASP A 43 17.29 -8.88 1.26
N ASP A 44 16.72 -9.31 2.39
CA ASP A 44 15.27 -9.48 2.54
C ASP A 44 14.52 -8.19 2.96
N PHE A 45 15.23 -7.07 3.16
CA PHE A 45 14.60 -5.82 3.55
C PHE A 45 14.12 -4.97 2.37
N PRO A 46 13.01 -4.24 2.52
CA PRO A 46 12.53 -3.28 1.52
C PRO A 46 13.61 -2.24 1.20
N LYS A 47 14.19 -2.33 0.00
CA LYS A 47 15.25 -1.42 -0.44
C LYS A 47 14.70 -0.05 -0.81
N LYS A 48 15.28 1.02 -0.26
CA LYS A 48 15.04 2.39 -0.73
C LYS A 48 15.53 2.52 -2.18
N LEU A 49 14.63 2.87 -3.11
CA LEU A 49 14.98 3.12 -4.51
C LEU A 49 15.90 4.34 -4.62
N LYS A 50 16.91 4.27 -5.49
CA LYS A 50 17.75 5.44 -5.79
C LYS A 50 16.95 6.46 -6.61
N LYS A 51 17.30 7.75 -6.50
CA LYS A 51 16.61 8.85 -7.21
C LYS A 51 16.51 8.69 -8.74
N PHE A 52 17.40 7.92 -9.35
CA PHE A 52 17.43 7.68 -10.80
C PHE A 52 16.84 6.33 -11.22
N GLU A 53 16.55 5.45 -10.26
CA GLU A 53 15.94 4.15 -10.49
C GLU A 53 14.45 4.33 -10.73
N ARG A 54 13.91 3.63 -11.73
CA ARG A 54 12.48 3.64 -11.99
C ARG A 54 11.81 2.66 -11.04
N LYS A 55 10.66 3.05 -10.49
CA LYS A 55 9.77 2.17 -9.74
C LYS A 55 9.42 0.93 -10.58
N PRO A 56 9.40 -0.27 -9.98
CA PRO A 56 8.96 -1.50 -10.66
C PRO A 56 7.58 -1.31 -11.32
N LEU A 57 7.40 -1.90 -12.49
CA LEU A 57 6.11 -1.89 -13.18
C LEU A 57 5.22 -3.00 -12.64
N VAL A 58 3.97 -2.67 -12.29
CA VAL A 58 2.96 -3.65 -11.88
C VAL A 58 2.68 -4.65 -13.01
N THR A 59 2.49 -4.13 -14.22
CA THR A 59 2.30 -4.93 -15.44
C THR A 59 3.57 -4.90 -16.29
N CYS A 60 4.03 -6.07 -16.76
CA CYS A 60 5.25 -6.14 -17.57
C CYS A 60 5.14 -5.36 -18.89
N ILE A 61 6.27 -4.86 -19.40
CA ILE A 61 6.30 -3.99 -20.59
C ILE A 61 5.70 -4.67 -21.83
N ASN A 62 5.93 -5.97 -21.99
CA ASN A 62 5.42 -6.73 -23.14
C ASN A 62 3.90 -6.83 -23.13
N GLU A 63 3.31 -7.02 -21.95
CA GLU A 63 1.87 -7.04 -21.76
C GLU A 63 1.25 -5.67 -22.00
N LEU A 64 1.89 -4.59 -21.51
CA LEU A 64 1.46 -3.21 -21.80
C LEU A 64 1.48 -2.92 -23.31
N LYS A 65 2.52 -3.36 -24.03
CA LYS A 65 2.62 -3.25 -25.50
C LYS A 65 1.51 -4.03 -26.19
N ARG A 66 1.21 -5.25 -25.74
CA ARG A 66 0.12 -6.09 -26.28
C ARG A 66 -1.23 -5.39 -26.13
N ARG A 67 -1.59 -4.97 -24.90
CA ARG A 67 -2.82 -4.22 -24.61
C ARG A 67 -2.94 -2.94 -25.43
N GLY A 68 -1.82 -2.22 -25.62
CA GLY A 68 -1.78 -1.00 -26.44
C GLY A 68 -2.08 -1.27 -27.92
N ARG A 69 -1.56 -2.36 -28.48
CA ARG A 69 -1.84 -2.79 -29.87
C ARG A 69 -3.32 -3.18 -30.04
N GLU A 70 -3.89 -3.89 -29.07
CA GLU A 70 -5.31 -4.27 -29.07
C GLU A 70 -6.22 -3.05 -29.03
N LYS A 71 -5.99 -2.12 -28.09
CA LYS A 71 -6.72 -0.85 -28.02
C LYS A 71 -6.61 -0.05 -29.31
N ARG A 72 -5.46 -0.07 -30.00
CA ARG A 72 -5.29 0.59 -31.30
C ARG A 72 -6.11 -0.08 -32.40
N LYS A 73 -6.18 -1.41 -32.44
CA LYS A 73 -7.03 -2.16 -33.38
C LYS A 73 -8.51 -1.92 -33.11
N GLU A 74 -8.93 -1.88 -31.85
CA GLU A 74 -10.32 -1.57 -31.46
C GLU A 74 -10.73 -0.17 -31.90
N ARG A 75 -9.87 0.84 -31.72
CA ARG A 75 -10.14 2.21 -32.19
C ARG A 75 -10.32 2.33 -33.70
N GLN A 76 -9.78 1.41 -34.48
CA GLN A 76 -9.96 1.38 -35.94
C GLN A 76 -11.32 0.82 -36.34
N LYS A 77 -11.97 0.03 -35.48
CA LYS A 77 -13.34 -0.42 -35.68
C LYS A 77 -14.26 0.76 -35.34
N VAL A 78 -14.96 1.32 -36.32
CA VAL A 78 -15.93 2.41 -36.11
C VAL A 78 -17.19 1.79 -35.48
N GLY A 79 -17.15 1.60 -34.17
CA GLY A 79 -18.23 1.03 -33.38
C GLY A 79 -18.30 1.64 -31.99
N GLU A 80 -19.45 1.47 -31.34
CA GLU A 80 -19.65 1.83 -29.95
C GLU A 80 -19.01 0.79 -29.03
N ILE A 81 -18.17 1.25 -28.11
CA ILE A 81 -17.57 0.45 -27.06
C ILE A 81 -18.28 0.78 -25.75
N VAL A 82 -19.01 -0.19 -25.21
CA VAL A 82 -19.63 -0.10 -23.89
C VAL A 82 -18.54 -0.23 -22.84
N LEU A 83 -18.36 0.82 -22.05
CA LEU A 83 -17.38 0.85 -20.96
C LEU A 83 -18.00 0.25 -19.68
N PRO A 84 -17.26 -0.54 -18.89
CA PRO A 84 -17.71 -0.98 -17.58
C PRO A 84 -17.64 0.16 -16.56
N SER A 85 -18.39 0.07 -15.47
CA SER A 85 -18.19 0.97 -14.32
C SER A 85 -16.86 0.65 -13.62
N PRO A 86 -16.02 1.65 -13.25
CA PRO A 86 -16.29 3.09 -13.25
C PRO A 86 -15.81 3.86 -14.50
N GLU A 87 -15.29 3.17 -15.53
CA GLU A 87 -14.78 3.78 -16.76
C GLU A 87 -15.86 4.48 -17.59
N ASN A 88 -17.11 4.02 -17.49
CA ASN A 88 -18.29 4.68 -18.06
C ASN A 88 -18.76 5.92 -17.25
N GLY A 89 -18.06 6.29 -16.18
CA GLY A 89 -18.41 7.43 -15.33
C GLY A 89 -19.45 7.15 -14.24
N LEU A 90 -20.08 5.97 -14.23
CA LEU A 90 -20.96 5.54 -13.14
C LEU A 90 -20.16 5.05 -11.93
N LEU A 91 -20.76 5.12 -10.75
CA LEU A 91 -20.18 4.55 -9.53
C LEU A 91 -20.32 3.02 -9.52
N VAL A 92 -19.34 2.36 -8.94
CA VAL A 92 -19.44 0.94 -8.59
C VAL A 92 -20.15 0.84 -7.24
N GLN A 93 -21.46 0.65 -7.24
CA GLN A 93 -22.30 0.72 -6.03
C GLN A 93 -21.80 -0.12 -4.85
N LYS A 94 -21.34 -1.35 -5.13
CA LYS A 94 -20.78 -2.26 -4.11
C LYS A 94 -19.50 -1.74 -3.42
N LEU A 95 -18.81 -0.77 -4.02
CA LEU A 95 -17.58 -0.18 -3.48
C LEU A 95 -17.83 1.10 -2.69
N VAL A 96 -19.03 1.70 -2.78
CA VAL A 96 -19.36 2.93 -2.05
C VAL A 96 -19.28 2.76 -0.53
N PRO A 97 -19.81 1.67 0.09
CA PRO A 97 -19.65 1.45 1.53
C PRO A 97 -18.18 1.29 1.93
N ILE A 98 -17.39 0.61 1.10
CA ILE A 98 -15.94 0.43 1.32
C ILE A 98 -15.23 1.77 1.31
N ALA A 99 -15.58 2.68 0.38
CA ALA A 99 -15.02 4.01 0.33
C ALA A 99 -15.31 4.84 1.60
N LYS A 100 -16.55 4.79 2.10
CA LYS A 100 -16.94 5.42 3.38
C LYS A 100 -16.16 4.84 4.56
N GLU A 101 -16.00 3.53 4.57
CA GLU A 101 -15.23 2.82 5.58
C GLU A 101 -13.75 3.18 5.59
N ILE A 102 -13.13 3.37 4.43
CA ILE A 102 -11.73 3.83 4.29
C ILE A 102 -11.62 5.26 4.81
N PHE A 103 -12.54 6.14 4.42
CA PHE A 103 -12.54 7.53 4.85
C PHE A 103 -12.65 7.65 6.38
N ALA A 104 -13.56 6.90 7.00
CA ALA A 104 -13.68 6.84 8.46
C ALA A 104 -12.43 6.25 9.14
N ALA A 105 -11.88 5.15 8.58
CA ALA A 105 -10.67 4.53 9.11
C ALA A 105 -9.46 5.48 9.02
N ARG A 106 -9.38 6.32 7.99
CA ARG A 106 -8.35 7.36 7.91
C ARG A 106 -8.47 8.37 9.06
N SER A 107 -9.67 8.86 9.35
CA SER A 107 -9.88 9.82 10.44
C SER A 107 -9.50 9.22 11.80
N GLU A 108 -9.90 7.97 12.05
CA GLU A 108 -9.52 7.23 13.26
C GLU A 108 -8.01 7.03 13.34
N LEU A 109 -7.35 6.65 12.24
CA LEU A 109 -5.90 6.50 12.18
C LEU A 109 -5.19 7.80 12.56
N LEU A 110 -5.56 8.93 11.96
CA LEU A 110 -4.95 10.22 12.25
C LEU A 110 -5.18 10.64 13.71
N SER A 111 -6.39 10.43 14.24
CA SER A 111 -6.70 10.70 15.64
C SER A 111 -5.85 9.86 16.60
N SER A 112 -5.72 8.55 16.34
CA SER A 112 -4.87 7.66 17.12
C SER A 112 -3.40 8.07 17.07
N LEU A 113 -2.87 8.42 15.87
CA LEU A 113 -1.49 8.88 15.71
C LEU A 113 -1.26 10.16 16.53
N SER A 114 -2.12 11.17 16.38
CA SER A 114 -2.03 12.46 17.10
C SER A 114 -2.03 12.31 18.62
N ARG A 115 -2.65 11.26 19.16
CA ARG A 115 -2.60 10.94 20.59
C ARG A 115 -1.27 10.29 20.96
N LEU A 116 -0.83 9.28 20.20
CA LEU A 116 0.37 8.50 20.54
C LEU A 116 1.68 9.26 20.39
N VAL A 117 1.80 10.20 19.44
CA VAL A 117 3.00 11.05 19.32
C VAL A 117 3.27 11.94 20.54
N LYS A 118 2.29 12.10 21.44
CA LYS A 118 2.49 12.79 22.72
C LYS A 118 3.22 11.92 23.74
N TYR A 119 3.17 10.60 23.60
CA TYR A 119 3.71 9.62 24.55
C TYR A 119 4.97 8.92 24.03
N ILE A 120 5.04 8.65 22.74
CA ILE A 120 6.17 7.97 22.11
C ILE A 120 6.90 8.97 21.21
N ALA A 121 8.19 9.16 21.49
CA ALA A 121 9.02 10.06 20.72
C ALA A 121 9.21 9.55 19.29
N ILE A 122 9.21 10.48 18.34
CA ILE A 122 9.61 10.23 16.96
C ILE A 122 10.81 11.11 16.69
N TYR A 123 11.84 10.52 16.08
CA TYR A 123 13.03 11.23 15.65
C TYR A 123 13.17 11.12 14.14
N SER A 124 13.60 12.19 13.50
CA SER A 124 14.02 12.19 12.11
C SER A 124 15.44 12.73 11.99
N CYS A 125 16.24 12.13 11.10
CA CYS A 125 17.59 12.60 10.85
C CYS A 125 17.51 13.84 9.94
N SER A 126 18.01 14.97 10.44
CA SER A 126 18.04 16.26 9.72
C SER A 126 18.82 16.22 8.40
N ILE A 127 19.68 15.21 8.21
CA ILE A 127 20.55 15.08 7.04
C ILE A 127 19.95 14.11 6.01
N CYS A 128 19.67 12.86 6.39
CA CYS A 128 19.23 11.82 5.45
C CYS A 128 17.72 11.52 5.50
N GLY A 129 16.97 12.08 6.44
CA GLY A 129 15.55 11.82 6.62
C GLY A 129 15.22 10.40 7.10
N GLU A 130 16.19 9.67 7.65
CA GLU A 130 15.91 8.42 8.37
C GLU A 130 15.01 8.70 9.57
N VAL A 131 14.10 7.79 9.89
CA VAL A 131 13.11 7.95 10.95
C VAL A 131 13.36 6.88 11.99
N HIS A 132 13.19 7.25 13.26
CA HIS A 132 13.22 6.34 14.40
C HIS A 132 12.00 6.61 15.28
N VAL A 133 11.46 5.56 15.87
CA VAL A 133 10.33 5.59 16.78
C VAL A 133 10.80 5.03 18.12
N GLY A 134 10.56 5.77 19.19
CA GLY A 134 11.06 5.46 20.53
C GLY A 134 12.17 6.41 20.99
N ASP A 135 12.46 6.34 22.29
CA ASP A 135 13.56 7.06 22.94
C ASP A 135 14.38 6.08 23.79
N PRO A 136 15.73 6.17 23.80
CA PRO A 136 16.58 7.04 22.98
C PRO A 136 16.70 6.58 21.52
N PRO A 137 17.04 7.47 20.58
CA PRO A 137 17.19 7.10 19.18
C PRO A 137 18.39 6.18 18.93
N HIS A 138 18.33 5.39 17.85
CA HIS A 138 19.39 4.43 17.55
C HIS A 138 20.74 5.07 17.19
N GLN A 139 21.81 4.32 17.45
CA GLN A 139 23.20 4.66 17.17
C GLN A 139 23.76 3.95 15.91
N ILE A 140 22.88 3.36 15.09
CA ILE A 140 23.25 2.69 13.84
C ILE A 140 23.85 3.70 12.84
N ARG A 141 25.00 3.38 12.26
CA ARG A 141 25.81 4.26 11.41
C ARG A 141 25.47 4.13 9.92
N THR A 142 24.24 4.51 9.56
CA THR A 142 23.71 4.39 8.18
C THR A 142 23.53 5.73 7.45
N CYS A 143 23.89 6.86 8.06
CA CYS A 143 23.74 8.16 7.41
C CYS A 143 24.71 8.29 6.23
N ASN A 144 24.20 8.16 5.00
CA ASN A 144 25.01 8.17 3.79
C ASN A 144 24.37 9.00 2.67
N VAL A 145 24.31 10.30 2.89
CA VAL A 145 23.90 11.28 1.88
C VAL A 145 24.90 12.46 1.86
N ARG A 146 24.78 13.34 0.88
CA ARG A 146 25.60 14.56 0.84
C ARG A 146 25.31 15.39 2.11
N GLY A 147 26.35 15.69 2.88
CA GLY A 147 26.25 16.40 4.15
C GLY A 147 26.32 15.49 5.39
N SER A 148 26.36 14.17 5.22
CA SER A 148 26.59 13.23 6.32
C SER A 148 27.99 13.38 6.93
N LEU A 149 28.07 13.15 8.25
CA LEU A 149 29.34 13.08 8.98
C LEU A 149 30.20 11.91 8.50
N SER A 150 31.52 12.01 8.69
CA SER A 150 32.46 10.91 8.38
C SER A 150 32.18 9.66 9.23
N SER A 151 31.64 9.81 10.44
CA SER A 151 31.21 8.72 11.33
C SER A 151 29.97 7.98 10.82
N LYS A 152 29.25 8.54 9.83
CA LYS A 152 27.94 8.05 9.33
C LYS A 152 26.85 7.99 10.39
N GLU A 153 27.03 8.69 11.50
CA GLU A 153 26.01 8.83 12.55
C GLU A 153 24.89 9.78 12.10
N HIS A 154 23.72 9.58 12.68
CA HIS A 154 22.54 10.40 12.39
C HIS A 154 22.47 11.61 13.31
N SER A 155 22.06 12.74 12.75
CA SER A 155 21.78 13.96 13.51
C SER A 155 20.27 14.06 13.76
N TRP A 156 19.84 13.45 14.85
CA TRP A 156 18.43 13.33 15.24
C TRP A 156 17.82 14.65 15.66
N VAL A 157 16.65 14.95 15.11
CA VAL A 157 15.74 16.02 15.55
C VAL A 157 14.38 15.44 15.86
N LYS A 158 13.59 16.12 16.70
CA LYS A 158 12.23 15.69 17.02
C LYS A 158 11.38 15.72 15.74
N GLY A 159 10.80 14.59 15.39
CA GLY A 159 9.91 14.40 14.24
C GLY A 159 8.42 14.45 14.63
N GLY A 160 7.57 14.31 13.62
CA GLY A 160 6.11 14.37 13.71
C GLY A 160 5.41 13.29 12.89
N ILE A 161 4.08 13.39 12.78
CA ILE A 161 3.23 12.40 12.09
C ILE A 161 3.60 12.31 10.60
N GLU A 162 3.96 13.43 9.97
CA GLU A 162 4.38 13.52 8.57
C GLU A 162 5.63 12.70 8.24
N HIS A 163 6.45 12.39 9.26
CA HIS A 163 7.65 11.56 9.09
C HIS A 163 7.32 10.06 9.08
N ILE A 164 6.29 9.63 9.80
CA ILE A 164 5.88 8.22 9.86
C ILE A 164 4.80 7.87 8.84
N LEU A 165 3.95 8.83 8.49
CA LEU A 165 2.88 8.72 7.51
C LEU A 165 2.99 9.86 6.49
N PRO A 166 3.91 9.75 5.51
CA PRO A 166 4.08 10.77 4.50
C PRO A 166 2.77 11.00 3.71
N LEU A 167 2.40 12.27 3.57
CA LEU A 167 1.21 12.65 2.82
C LEU A 167 1.48 12.56 1.32
N VAL A 168 0.76 11.66 0.64
CA VAL A 168 0.69 11.64 -0.82
C VAL A 168 -0.57 12.36 -1.25
N GLU A 169 -0.40 13.33 -2.16
CA GLU A 169 -1.49 14.14 -2.69
C GLU A 169 -1.79 13.76 -4.14
N SER A 170 -3.01 14.09 -4.57
CA SER A 170 -3.49 14.01 -5.95
C SER A 170 -4.25 15.30 -6.26
N PHE A 171 -4.25 15.72 -7.52
CA PHE A 171 -5.19 16.76 -7.94
C PHE A 171 -6.62 16.23 -7.83
N HIS A 172 -7.50 17.05 -7.30
CA HIS A 172 -8.93 16.78 -7.25
C HIS A 172 -9.54 16.81 -8.66
N LEU A 173 -10.33 15.80 -9.01
CA LEU A 173 -11.00 15.74 -10.31
C LEU A 173 -12.51 15.92 -10.17
N TYR A 174 -13.02 17.11 -10.52
CA TYR A 174 -14.46 17.35 -10.63
C TYR A 174 -15.13 16.37 -11.60
N ASP A 175 -14.49 16.09 -12.74
CA ASP A 175 -14.93 15.06 -13.69
C ASP A 175 -13.81 14.06 -14.01
N ARG A 176 -13.90 12.86 -13.42
CA ARG A 176 -12.98 11.73 -13.66
C ARG A 176 -12.81 11.34 -15.12
N ILE A 177 -13.88 11.45 -15.92
CA ILE A 177 -13.88 11.07 -17.34
C ILE A 177 -13.32 12.20 -18.21
N GLY A 178 -13.26 13.40 -17.64
CA GLY A 178 -12.84 14.63 -18.29
C GLY A 178 -11.38 14.66 -18.75
N ARG A 179 -10.90 15.89 -18.98
CA ARG A 179 -9.50 16.15 -19.32
C ARG A 179 -8.63 15.99 -18.08
N ALA A 180 -7.40 15.56 -18.29
CA ALA A 180 -6.40 15.58 -17.23
C ALA A 180 -6.00 17.03 -16.90
N VAL A 181 -5.74 17.31 -15.63
CA VAL A 181 -5.27 18.62 -15.15
C VAL A 181 -4.02 19.03 -15.91
N SER A 182 -4.09 20.18 -16.58
CA SER A 182 -3.02 20.78 -17.35
C SER A 182 -2.06 21.57 -16.47
N HIS A 183 -0.88 21.88 -17.01
CA HIS A 183 0.10 22.68 -16.29
C HIS A 183 -0.42 24.08 -15.93
N ASN A 184 -1.21 24.70 -16.82
CA ASN A 184 -1.69 26.07 -16.63
C ASN A 184 -2.78 26.18 -15.55
N GLU A 185 -3.57 25.12 -15.36
CA GLU A 185 -4.65 25.11 -14.35
C GLU A 185 -4.20 24.52 -13.00
N MET A 186 -2.93 24.15 -12.85
CA MET A 186 -2.44 23.45 -11.63
C MET A 186 -2.61 24.27 -10.35
N LEU A 187 -2.57 25.60 -10.44
CA LEU A 187 -2.73 26.50 -9.29
C LEU A 187 -4.20 26.79 -8.98
N GLN A 188 -5.10 26.44 -9.90
CA GLN A 188 -6.54 26.61 -9.76
C GLN A 188 -7.18 25.33 -9.20
N VAL A 189 -6.59 24.16 -9.45
CA VAL A 189 -7.11 22.88 -9.00
C VAL A 189 -6.51 22.50 -7.66
N ASP A 190 -7.36 22.18 -6.69
CA ASP A 190 -6.94 21.74 -5.37
C ASP A 190 -6.13 20.44 -5.41
N ARG A 191 -5.11 20.37 -4.57
CA ARG A 191 -4.41 19.13 -4.21
C ARG A 191 -4.96 18.64 -2.89
N ILE A 192 -5.41 17.40 -2.86
CA ILE A 192 -5.97 16.77 -1.66
C ILE A 192 -5.26 15.43 -1.40
N PRO A 193 -5.32 14.89 -0.17
CA PRO A 193 -4.75 13.58 0.11
C PRO A 193 -5.27 12.53 -0.89
N ALA A 194 -4.36 11.81 -1.54
CA ALA A 194 -4.72 10.91 -2.65
C ALA A 194 -5.75 9.85 -2.21
N ILE A 195 -5.65 9.38 -0.96
CA ILE A 195 -6.63 8.46 -0.37
C ILE A 195 -8.03 9.07 -0.21
N VAL A 196 -8.12 10.37 0.06
CA VAL A 196 -9.39 11.10 0.11
C VAL A 196 -9.95 11.22 -1.30
N GLU A 197 -9.13 11.60 -2.28
CA GLU A 197 -9.55 11.63 -3.70
C GLU A 197 -10.08 10.27 -4.17
N LEU A 198 -9.41 9.16 -3.83
CA LEU A 198 -9.89 7.82 -4.19
C LEU A 198 -11.24 7.51 -3.56
N CYS A 199 -11.46 7.90 -2.29
CA CYS A 199 -12.76 7.73 -1.64
C CYS A 199 -13.83 8.59 -2.32
N ILE A 200 -13.51 9.83 -2.68
CA ILE A 200 -14.42 10.72 -3.41
C ILE A 200 -14.79 10.10 -4.76
N GLN A 201 -13.81 9.63 -5.52
CA GLN A 201 -14.06 9.00 -6.82
C GLN A 201 -14.88 7.71 -6.67
N ALA A 202 -14.76 7.02 -5.54
CA ALA A 202 -15.52 5.81 -5.24
C ALA A 202 -16.92 6.06 -4.64
N GLY A 203 -17.33 7.31 -4.43
CA GLY A 203 -18.69 7.68 -4.03
C GLY A 203 -18.83 8.22 -2.61
N VAL A 204 -17.75 8.66 -1.96
CA VAL A 204 -17.84 9.53 -0.78
C VAL A 204 -18.08 10.96 -1.25
N ASP A 205 -19.08 11.63 -0.68
CA ASP A 205 -19.34 13.03 -0.98
C ASP A 205 -18.79 13.91 0.14
N ILE A 206 -17.99 14.89 -0.25
CA ILE A 206 -17.37 15.87 0.65
C ILE A 206 -17.77 17.25 0.12
N PRO A 207 -18.50 18.07 0.89
CA PRO A 207 -19.03 19.36 0.41
C PRO A 207 -17.95 20.29 -0.17
N GLU A 208 -16.75 20.26 0.39
CA GLU A 208 -15.61 21.08 -0.02
C GLU A 208 -15.01 20.64 -1.37
N TYR A 209 -15.19 19.36 -1.75
CA TYR A 209 -14.56 18.75 -2.92
C TYR A 209 -15.62 18.07 -3.80
N LEU A 210 -16.38 18.90 -4.50
CA LEU A 210 -17.49 18.46 -5.34
C LEU A 210 -17.00 17.64 -6.53
N THR A 211 -17.69 16.53 -6.83
CA THR A 211 -17.42 15.71 -8.00
C THR A 211 -18.71 15.42 -8.74
N ARG A 212 -18.66 15.51 -10.07
CA ARG A 212 -19.79 15.18 -10.94
C ARG A 212 -20.13 13.69 -10.81
N ARG A 213 -21.36 13.42 -10.34
CA ARG A 213 -21.95 12.08 -10.30
C ARG A 213 -22.87 11.90 -11.51
N ARG A 214 -22.56 10.93 -12.37
CA ARG A 214 -23.40 10.61 -13.53
C ARG A 214 -24.51 9.65 -13.15
N THR A 215 -25.68 9.86 -13.76
CA THR A 215 -26.80 8.92 -13.69
C THR A 215 -26.84 8.01 -14.92
N PHE A 216 -26.36 8.51 -16.06
CA PHE A 216 -26.23 7.77 -17.31
C PHE A 216 -24.76 7.52 -17.67
N PRO A 217 -24.44 6.34 -18.23
CA PRO A 217 -23.07 6.04 -18.64
C PRO A 217 -22.63 6.91 -19.81
N VAL A 218 -21.32 7.19 -19.88
CA VAL A 218 -20.68 7.71 -21.08
C VAL A 218 -20.34 6.57 -22.04
N TYR A 219 -20.33 6.88 -23.33
CA TYR A 219 -20.06 5.92 -24.40
C TYR A 219 -18.74 6.25 -25.09
N CYS A 220 -18.01 5.24 -25.55
CA CYS A 220 -16.78 5.43 -26.32
C CYS A 220 -17.01 5.05 -27.78
N VAL A 221 -17.00 6.03 -28.69
CA VAL A 221 -17.17 5.80 -30.12
C VAL A 221 -15.88 6.18 -30.84
N ALA A 222 -15.25 5.21 -31.51
CA ALA A 222 -13.97 5.38 -32.20
C ALA A 222 -12.88 6.07 -31.35
N GLY A 223 -12.86 5.79 -30.03
CA GLY A 223 -11.89 6.36 -29.09
C GLY A 223 -12.22 7.76 -28.57
N ARG A 224 -13.37 8.34 -28.94
CA ARG A 224 -13.89 9.59 -28.37
C ARG A 224 -14.99 9.28 -27.37
N ILE A 225 -14.95 9.94 -26.22
CA ILE A 225 -15.99 9.83 -25.20
C ILE A 225 -17.16 10.75 -25.59
N ILE A 226 -18.36 10.18 -25.64
CA ILE A 226 -19.62 10.89 -25.85
C ILE A 226 -20.39 10.85 -24.53
N ASP A 227 -20.63 12.04 -23.98
CA ASP A 227 -21.40 12.27 -22.76
C ASP A 227 -22.74 12.92 -23.17
N PHE A 228 -23.82 12.13 -23.16
CA PHE A 228 -25.14 12.60 -23.58
C PHE A 228 -25.74 13.58 -22.56
N GLU A 229 -25.46 13.43 -21.27
CA GLU A 229 -25.90 14.39 -20.24
C GLU A 229 -25.26 15.77 -20.47
N LYS A 230 -24.01 15.82 -20.95
CA LYS A 230 -23.37 17.10 -21.31
C LYS A 230 -23.94 17.72 -22.58
N ARG A 231 -24.35 16.89 -23.56
CA ARG A 231 -24.93 17.37 -24.83
C ARG A 231 -26.38 17.82 -24.69
N PHE A 232 -27.12 17.24 -23.75
CA PHE A 232 -28.51 17.57 -23.45
C PHE A 232 -28.65 17.76 -21.94
N PRO A 233 -28.25 18.94 -21.41
CA PRO A 233 -28.40 19.24 -20.00
C PRO A 233 -29.88 19.13 -19.63
N LYS A 234 -30.23 18.34 -18.61
CA LYS A 234 -31.54 18.50 -17.97
C LYS A 234 -31.54 19.86 -17.27
N GLU A 235 -32.66 20.58 -17.33
CA GLU A 235 -32.93 21.74 -16.48
C GLU A 235 -33.04 21.27 -15.02
N ILE A 236 -31.90 20.99 -14.41
CA ILE A 236 -31.79 20.82 -12.97
C ILE A 236 -31.34 22.19 -12.50
N SER A 237 -32.17 22.83 -11.67
CA SER A 237 -31.86 24.11 -11.04
C SER A 237 -30.47 24.05 -10.44
N LEU A 238 -29.50 24.70 -11.11
CA LEU A 238 -28.22 25.04 -10.52
C LEU A 238 -28.54 25.86 -9.28
N ASP A 239 -28.33 25.28 -8.10
CA ASP A 239 -28.15 26.11 -6.90
C ASP A 239 -27.04 27.11 -7.25
N LYS A 240 -27.36 28.40 -7.08
CA LYS A 240 -26.73 29.55 -7.75
C LYS A 240 -25.29 29.86 -7.31
N ASP A 241 -24.55 28.88 -6.80
CA ASP A 241 -23.27 29.09 -6.09
C ASP A 241 -22.05 28.38 -6.73
N ILE A 242 -22.12 27.98 -8.02
CA ILE A 242 -21.03 27.23 -8.69
C ILE A 242 -20.67 27.85 -10.06
N ASP A 243 -19.38 28.15 -10.27
CA ASP A 243 -18.79 28.52 -11.58
C ASP A 243 -18.51 27.27 -12.44
N GLU A 244 -18.34 27.40 -13.77
CA GLU A 244 -18.12 26.31 -14.74
C GLU A 244 -16.93 25.37 -14.42
N LEU A 245 -16.10 25.76 -13.44
CA LEU A 245 -14.94 25.02 -12.93
C LEU A 245 -15.18 24.31 -11.59
N GLY A 246 -16.36 24.45 -10.96
CA GLY A 246 -16.77 23.65 -9.80
C GLY A 246 -16.36 24.18 -8.42
N PHE A 247 -16.04 25.48 -8.27
CA PHE A 247 -15.59 26.05 -6.99
C PHE A 247 -16.74 26.59 -6.11
N PRO A 248 -16.84 26.21 -4.83
CA PRO A 248 -17.77 26.82 -3.88
C PRO A 248 -17.26 28.16 -3.32
N TYR A 249 -18.16 29.13 -3.13
CA TYR A 249 -17.89 30.36 -2.37
C TYR A 249 -18.00 30.09 -0.86
N LYS A 250 -16.84 30.16 -0.18
CA LYS A 250 -16.60 30.29 1.28
C LYS A 250 -16.14 29.02 2.02
N LYS A 251 -14.91 29.13 2.48
CA LYS A 251 -14.19 28.24 3.40
C LYS A 251 -14.55 28.57 4.85
N LYS A 252 -15.25 27.70 5.57
CA LYS A 252 -15.26 27.72 7.05
C LYS A 252 -14.14 26.80 7.53
N ARG A 253 -13.18 27.37 8.27
CA ARG A 253 -12.20 26.59 9.04
C ARG A 253 -12.93 26.12 10.30
N LEU A 254 -12.96 24.82 10.54
CA LEU A 254 -13.27 24.26 11.84
C LEU A 254 -11.92 24.03 12.52
N ASP A 255 -11.57 24.92 13.45
CA ASP A 255 -10.52 24.65 14.42
C ASP A 255 -11.17 23.83 15.53
N GLU A 256 -10.75 22.57 15.68
CA GLU A 256 -11.04 21.78 16.87
C GLU A 256 -9.78 21.73 17.73
N ASP A 257 -9.70 22.67 18.67
CA ASP A 257 -8.85 22.54 19.85
C ASP A 257 -9.38 21.37 20.68
N THR A 258 -8.58 20.29 20.77
CA THR A 258 -8.87 19.18 21.67
C THR A 258 -8.02 19.33 22.91
N ASP A 259 -8.70 19.71 24.00
CA ASP A 259 -8.19 19.84 25.35
C ASP A 259 -7.44 18.59 25.83
N SER A 260 -6.37 18.81 26.56
CA SER A 260 -5.41 17.80 27.00
C SER A 260 -5.85 17.16 28.31
N MET A 261 -6.47 15.99 28.23
CA MET A 261 -6.55 15.06 29.36
C MET A 261 -5.38 14.07 29.32
N GLU A 262 -4.73 13.90 30.46
CA GLU A 262 -3.64 12.95 30.68
C GLU A 262 -4.19 11.52 30.60
N MET A 263 -3.69 10.73 29.66
CA MET A 263 -4.22 9.41 29.31
C MET A 263 -3.51 8.30 30.11
N HIS A 264 -4.27 7.33 30.64
CA HIS A 264 -3.69 6.21 31.37
C HIS A 264 -3.07 5.15 30.43
N CYS A 265 -2.22 4.26 30.95
CA CYS A 265 -1.53 3.23 30.16
C CYS A 265 -2.49 2.31 29.39
N ASP A 266 -3.59 1.89 30.03
CA ASP A 266 -4.62 1.05 29.39
C ASP A 266 -5.33 1.79 28.23
N ASP A 267 -5.43 3.11 28.32
CA ASP A 267 -5.97 3.94 27.25
C ASP A 267 -4.99 4.04 26.07
N ILE A 268 -3.67 4.07 26.33
CA ILE A 268 -2.61 4.11 25.29
C ILE A 268 -2.68 2.84 24.45
N GLN A 269 -2.74 1.68 25.11
CA GLN A 269 -2.86 0.41 24.41
C GLN A 269 -4.15 0.32 23.61
N ALA A 270 -5.28 0.75 24.19
CA ALA A 270 -6.56 0.76 23.47
C ALA A 270 -6.53 1.68 22.24
N VAL A 271 -5.90 2.87 22.34
CA VAL A 271 -5.70 3.77 21.20
C VAL A 271 -4.84 3.13 20.12
N ALA A 272 -3.77 2.43 20.51
CA ALA A 272 -2.87 1.76 19.59
C ALA A 272 -3.56 0.61 18.84
N ILE A 273 -4.35 -0.21 19.54
CA ILE A 273 -5.14 -1.29 18.93
C ILE A 273 -6.14 -0.74 17.91
N ARG A 274 -6.86 0.35 18.25
CA ARG A 274 -7.77 1.02 17.31
C ARG A 274 -7.03 1.59 16.10
N GLY A 275 -5.89 2.24 16.33
CA GLY A 275 -5.03 2.79 15.29
C GLY A 275 -4.49 1.72 14.33
N MET A 276 -4.01 0.59 14.85
CA MET A 276 -3.55 -0.55 14.06
C MET A 276 -4.67 -1.13 13.19
N LYS A 277 -5.87 -1.32 13.76
CA LYS A 277 -7.05 -1.78 13.03
C LYS A 277 -7.46 -0.80 11.93
N ALA A 278 -7.42 0.50 12.22
CA ALA A 278 -7.72 1.57 11.27
C ALA A 278 -6.71 1.60 10.12
N TRP A 279 -5.41 1.51 10.41
CA TRP A 279 -4.34 1.38 9.42
C TRP A 279 -4.58 0.21 8.46
N LYS A 280 -4.82 -1.00 9.00
CA LYS A 280 -5.12 -2.19 8.20
C LYS A 280 -6.36 -1.99 7.33
N LYS A 281 -7.44 -1.48 7.92
CA LYS A 281 -8.72 -1.26 7.24
C LYS A 281 -8.57 -0.26 6.09
N MET A 282 -7.85 0.83 6.32
CA MET A 282 -7.54 1.85 5.31
C MET A 282 -6.73 1.25 4.15
N CYS A 283 -5.60 0.58 4.44
CA CYS A 283 -4.73 0.03 3.39
C CYS A 283 -5.40 -1.10 2.60
N SER A 284 -6.06 -2.05 3.27
CA SER A 284 -6.75 -3.16 2.60
C SER A 284 -7.98 -2.70 1.81
N GLY A 285 -8.73 -1.72 2.32
CA GLY A 285 -9.83 -1.10 1.60
C GLY A 285 -9.35 -0.33 0.37
N ALA A 286 -8.29 0.49 0.52
CA ALA A 286 -7.71 1.23 -0.59
C ALA A 286 -7.24 0.31 -1.71
N SER A 287 -6.55 -0.79 -1.38
CA SER A 287 -6.18 -1.83 -2.37
C SER A 287 -7.39 -2.37 -3.12
N LYS A 288 -8.50 -2.68 -2.43
CA LYS A 288 -9.76 -3.13 -3.08
C LYS A 288 -10.37 -2.08 -4.01
N LEU A 289 -10.30 -0.80 -3.65
CA LEU A 289 -10.76 0.27 -4.54
C LEU A 289 -9.86 0.38 -5.78
N MET A 290 -8.54 0.28 -5.59
CA MET A 290 -7.55 0.38 -6.68
C MET A 290 -7.68 -0.73 -7.72
N GLU A 291 -8.28 -1.88 -7.40
CA GLU A 291 -8.62 -2.93 -8.38
C GLU A 291 -9.64 -2.47 -9.44
N LYS A 292 -10.46 -1.46 -9.15
CA LYS A 292 -11.51 -0.95 -10.05
C LYS A 292 -11.31 0.51 -10.44
N TYR A 293 -10.87 1.33 -9.51
CA TYR A 293 -10.57 2.75 -9.74
C TYR A 293 -9.09 2.90 -10.07
N ALA A 294 -8.81 3.33 -11.29
CA ALA A 294 -7.44 3.53 -11.74
C ALA A 294 -6.73 4.60 -10.90
N VAL A 295 -5.51 4.30 -10.48
CA VAL A 295 -4.60 5.24 -9.81
C VAL A 295 -3.26 5.15 -10.54
N GLN A 296 -2.71 6.31 -10.87
CA GLN A 296 -1.46 6.44 -11.60
C GLN A 296 -0.37 6.99 -10.69
N THR A 297 0.85 6.47 -10.80
CA THR A 297 2.05 7.03 -10.17
C THR A 297 3.04 7.41 -11.26
N CYS A 298 3.85 8.44 -11.02
CA CYS A 298 5.06 8.63 -11.80
C CYS A 298 6.07 7.53 -11.47
N GLY A 299 6.74 6.97 -12.48
CA GLY A 299 7.75 5.93 -12.29
C GLY A 299 9.05 6.41 -11.65
N TYR A 300 9.24 7.71 -11.39
CA TYR A 300 10.51 8.25 -10.87
C TYR A 300 10.37 9.22 -9.71
N CYS A 301 9.26 9.94 -9.59
CA CYS A 301 8.99 10.83 -8.46
C CYS A 301 7.78 10.34 -7.65
N PRO A 302 7.56 10.88 -6.44
CA PRO A 302 6.43 10.49 -5.58
C PRO A 302 5.05 10.95 -6.06
N GLU A 303 4.94 11.58 -7.24
CA GLU A 303 3.68 12.14 -7.74
C GLU A 303 2.68 11.02 -8.08
N VAL A 304 1.44 11.21 -7.63
CA VAL A 304 0.32 10.28 -7.83
C VAL A 304 -0.89 11.05 -8.34
N GLN A 305 -1.69 10.41 -9.20
CA GLN A 305 -2.96 10.93 -9.65
C GLN A 305 -4.00 9.82 -9.55
N VAL A 306 -5.07 10.06 -8.80
CA VAL A 306 -6.27 9.20 -8.84
C VAL A 306 -7.05 9.52 -10.12
N GLY A 307 -7.41 8.49 -10.87
CA GLY A 307 -8.12 8.59 -12.14
C GLY A 307 -7.46 7.80 -13.27
N PRO A 308 -8.17 7.63 -14.40
CA PRO A 308 -7.68 6.85 -15.55
C PRO A 308 -6.51 7.50 -16.29
N LYS A 309 -6.27 8.80 -16.07
CA LYS A 309 -5.22 9.57 -16.73
C LYS A 309 -4.40 10.28 -15.67
N GLY A 310 -3.08 10.20 -15.79
CA GLY A 310 -2.21 11.09 -15.04
C GLY A 310 -2.34 12.53 -15.53
N HIS A 311 -2.05 13.49 -14.64
CA HIS A 311 -2.07 14.91 -14.99
C HIS A 311 -0.95 15.27 -15.98
N ARG A 312 -1.08 16.44 -16.62
CA ARG A 312 -0.14 17.00 -17.61
C ARG A 312 0.74 18.12 -17.05
N VAL A 313 0.70 18.34 -15.73
CA VAL A 313 1.62 19.26 -15.04
C VAL A 313 3.08 18.85 -15.26
N ARG A 314 3.93 19.84 -15.52
CA ARG A 314 5.35 19.71 -15.89
C ARG A 314 6.29 19.95 -14.70
N ASN A 315 6.06 19.27 -13.59
CA ASN A 315 6.78 19.46 -12.32
C ASN A 315 7.59 18.22 -11.89
N CYS A 316 7.82 17.25 -12.78
CA CYS A 316 8.63 16.08 -12.47
C CYS A 316 10.10 16.47 -12.29
N GLN A 317 10.58 16.41 -11.04
CA GLN A 317 11.95 16.75 -10.67
C GLN A 317 12.94 15.59 -10.82
N ALA A 318 12.53 14.46 -11.39
CA ALA A 318 13.43 13.33 -11.61
C ALA A 318 14.53 13.73 -12.62
N TYR A 319 15.78 13.35 -12.33
CA TYR A 319 16.96 13.73 -13.12
C TYR A 319 16.78 13.53 -14.65
N LYS A 320 16.23 12.38 -15.05
CA LYS A 320 16.03 12.05 -16.48
C LYS A 320 14.87 12.80 -17.14
N HIS A 321 13.99 13.44 -16.36
CA HIS A 321 12.76 14.06 -16.84
C HIS A 321 12.83 15.59 -16.91
N GLN A 322 13.85 16.21 -16.33
CA GLN A 322 14.18 17.60 -16.62
C GLN A 322 14.42 17.79 -18.14
N MET A 323 15.03 16.80 -18.80
CA MET A 323 15.21 16.76 -20.27
C MET A 323 13.91 16.50 -21.06
N ARG A 324 12.80 16.16 -20.38
CA ARG A 324 11.47 15.97 -20.97
C ARG A 324 10.50 17.05 -20.55
N ASP A 325 11.02 18.27 -20.31
CA ASP A 325 10.20 19.42 -19.95
C ASP A 325 9.34 19.13 -18.70
N GLY A 326 9.95 18.46 -17.71
CA GLY A 326 9.31 18.14 -16.43
C GLY A 326 8.12 17.18 -16.51
N GLN A 327 7.92 16.46 -17.60
CA GLN A 327 6.77 15.55 -17.75
C GLN A 327 6.91 14.26 -16.92
N HIS A 328 5.78 13.75 -16.44
CA HIS A 328 5.71 12.51 -15.69
C HIS A 328 5.68 11.28 -16.59
N ALA A 329 6.35 10.20 -16.15
CA ALA A 329 6.21 8.88 -16.78
C ALA A 329 5.19 8.07 -15.99
N TRP A 330 3.92 8.23 -16.33
CA TRP A 330 2.81 7.55 -15.67
C TRP A 330 2.85 6.04 -15.85
N GLN A 331 2.54 5.34 -14.76
CA GLN A 331 2.32 3.91 -14.70
C GLN A 331 1.26 3.60 -13.63
N GLU A 332 0.75 2.38 -13.63
CA GLU A 332 -0.17 1.89 -12.61
C GLU A 332 0.48 1.96 -11.21
N ALA A 333 -0.26 2.51 -10.24
CA ALA A 333 0.19 2.67 -8.87
C ALA A 333 -0.06 1.41 -8.04
N THR A 334 0.84 1.13 -7.11
CA THR A 334 0.64 0.14 -6.03
C THR A 334 0.17 0.83 -4.76
N ILE A 335 -0.31 0.04 -3.78
CA ILE A 335 -0.65 0.59 -2.46
C ILE A 335 0.53 1.31 -1.80
N ASN A 336 1.77 0.87 -2.05
CA ASN A 336 2.98 1.50 -1.51
C ASN A 336 3.35 2.82 -2.23
N ASP A 337 2.82 3.07 -3.43
CA ASP A 337 2.93 4.40 -4.05
C ASP A 337 1.92 5.38 -3.47
N PHE A 338 0.78 4.84 -3.04
CA PHE A 338 -0.38 5.58 -2.56
C PHE A 338 -0.29 5.91 -1.07
N VAL A 339 0.24 4.96 -0.29
CA VAL A 339 0.50 5.06 1.16
C VAL A 339 1.92 4.51 1.37
N PRO A 340 2.96 5.34 1.15
CA PRO A 340 4.34 4.89 1.17
C PRO A 340 4.78 4.46 2.58
N PRO A 341 5.19 3.19 2.77
CA PRO A 341 5.67 2.74 4.06
C PRO A 341 7.05 3.33 4.35
N VAL A 342 7.19 3.95 5.52
CA VAL A 342 8.49 4.38 6.06
C VAL A 342 9.00 3.27 6.97
N TYR A 343 10.03 2.53 6.56
CA TYR A 343 10.56 1.44 7.39
C TYR A 343 11.57 1.97 8.42
N VAL A 344 11.44 1.50 9.66
CA VAL A 344 12.30 1.78 10.82
C VAL A 344 12.79 0.46 11.42
N TYR A 345 13.89 0.49 12.17
CA TYR A 345 14.38 -0.70 12.87
C TYR A 345 13.42 -1.14 13.98
N HIS A 346 13.34 -2.46 14.18
CA HIS A 346 12.45 -3.10 15.16
C HIS A 346 13.20 -4.17 15.97
N ILE A 347 12.87 -4.26 17.26
CA ILE A 347 13.22 -5.35 18.18
C ILE A 347 11.98 -5.73 18.98
N GLN A 348 11.76 -7.03 19.21
CA GLN A 348 10.61 -7.53 19.97
C GLN A 348 10.70 -7.23 21.47
N ASP A 349 11.83 -7.54 22.08
CA ASP A 349 12.06 -7.39 23.53
C ASP A 349 13.11 -6.30 23.79
N GLN A 350 12.81 -5.05 23.41
CA GLN A 350 13.73 -3.96 23.68
C GLN A 350 13.79 -3.68 25.18
N GLN A 351 14.98 -3.80 25.77
CA GLN A 351 15.22 -3.36 27.14
C GLN A 351 14.96 -1.84 27.23
N PRO A 352 14.24 -1.36 28.27
CA PRO A 352 13.97 0.06 28.43
C PRO A 352 15.27 0.87 28.41
N ASN A 353 15.28 1.98 27.69
CA ASN A 353 16.37 2.97 27.64
C ASN A 353 17.69 2.51 26.99
N GLN A 354 17.73 1.35 26.33
CA GLN A 354 18.92 0.94 25.58
C GLN A 354 18.75 1.26 24.08
N PRO A 355 19.61 2.11 23.50
CA PRO A 355 19.54 2.42 22.07
C PRO A 355 20.01 1.24 21.24
N LEU A 356 19.45 1.11 20.04
CA LEU A 356 19.94 0.14 19.05
C LEU A 356 21.34 0.52 18.58
N VAL A 357 22.29 -0.41 18.65
CA VAL A 357 23.70 -0.16 18.34
C VAL A 357 24.07 -0.63 16.93
N ASN A 358 25.18 -0.14 16.41
CA ASN A 358 25.56 -0.38 15.02
C ASN A 358 26.03 -1.82 14.77
N GLU A 359 26.66 -2.43 15.77
CA GLU A 359 27.27 -3.76 15.72
C GLU A 359 26.19 -4.83 15.48
N LEU A 360 25.12 -4.78 16.27
CA LEU A 360 23.98 -5.70 16.21
C LEU A 360 22.98 -5.40 15.10
N LYS A 361 23.22 -4.38 14.26
CA LYS A 361 22.33 -3.96 13.16
C LYS A 361 21.87 -5.13 12.29
N ARG A 362 22.76 -6.10 12.05
CA ARG A 362 22.50 -7.28 11.21
C ARG A 362 21.48 -8.25 11.81
N TYR A 363 21.12 -8.13 13.08
CA TYR A 363 20.12 -8.96 13.75
C TYR A 363 18.75 -8.28 13.84
N TYR A 364 18.72 -6.95 13.77
CA TYR A 364 17.48 -6.20 13.90
C TYR A 364 16.54 -6.42 12.72
N GLY A 365 15.25 -6.44 13.02
CA GLY A 365 14.18 -6.41 12.04
C GLY A 365 13.84 -5.00 11.59
N MET A 366 12.83 -4.88 10.73
CA MET A 366 12.23 -3.61 10.35
C MET A 366 10.71 -3.69 10.32
N LEU A 367 10.07 -2.58 10.64
CA LEU A 367 8.62 -2.40 10.53
C LEU A 367 8.29 -1.05 9.89
N PRO A 368 7.12 -0.91 9.22
CA PRO A 368 6.61 0.42 8.89
C PRO A 368 6.45 1.25 10.17
N ALA A 369 6.86 2.51 10.16
CA ALA A 369 6.94 3.38 11.33
C ALA A 369 5.59 3.54 12.04
N VAL A 370 4.50 3.57 11.28
CA VAL A 370 3.12 3.57 11.81
C VAL A 370 2.85 2.29 12.61
N VAL A 371 3.29 1.14 12.11
CA VAL A 371 3.12 -0.15 12.77
C VAL A 371 4.03 -0.25 14.00
N GLU A 372 5.28 0.21 13.89
CA GLU A 372 6.22 0.29 15.01
C GLU A 372 5.68 1.14 16.16
N LEU A 373 5.14 2.33 15.86
CA LEU A 373 4.54 3.21 16.85
C LEU A 373 3.39 2.54 17.61
N PHE A 374 2.49 1.85 16.89
CA PHE A 374 1.41 1.11 17.53
C PHE A 374 1.91 -0.10 18.31
N SER A 375 2.95 -0.78 17.82
CA SER A 375 3.58 -1.93 18.50
C SER A 375 4.19 -1.52 19.83
N GLN A 376 4.97 -0.43 19.86
CA GLN A 376 5.56 0.10 21.10
C GLN A 376 4.50 0.56 22.10
N ALA A 377 3.34 1.00 21.61
CA ALA A 377 2.17 1.31 22.45
C ALA A 377 1.36 0.06 22.88
N GLY A 378 1.84 -1.15 22.60
CA GLY A 378 1.22 -2.41 23.04
C GLY A 378 0.18 -3.03 22.11
N ALA A 379 0.06 -2.56 20.86
CA ALA A 379 -0.79 -3.20 19.87
C ALA A 379 -0.11 -4.46 19.27
N PRO A 380 -0.84 -5.57 19.11
CA PRO A 380 -0.26 -6.77 18.52
C PRO A 380 0.05 -6.57 17.03
N VAL A 381 1.25 -6.97 16.61
CA VAL A 381 1.67 -6.92 15.21
C VAL A 381 1.19 -8.17 14.45
N GLU A 382 0.75 -7.98 13.22
CA GLU A 382 0.26 -9.06 12.37
C GLU A 382 1.38 -9.96 11.84
N LYS A 383 1.06 -11.24 11.63
CA LYS A 383 2.01 -12.28 11.17
C LYS A 383 2.60 -12.00 9.78
N ASN A 384 1.96 -11.17 8.95
CA ASN A 384 2.49 -10.80 7.64
C ASN A 384 3.82 -10.04 7.73
N TYR A 385 4.10 -9.38 8.86
CA TYR A 385 5.37 -8.71 9.10
C TYR A 385 6.46 -9.61 9.69
N ALA A 386 6.16 -10.88 10.00
CA ALA A 386 7.09 -11.75 10.72
C ALA A 386 8.48 -11.88 10.03
N HIS A 387 8.49 -11.95 8.70
CA HIS A 387 9.73 -11.99 7.92
C HIS A 387 10.53 -10.68 8.04
N THR A 388 9.86 -9.53 8.02
CA THR A 388 10.52 -8.22 8.15
C THR A 388 10.96 -7.97 9.60
N MET A 389 10.21 -8.46 10.58
CA MET A 389 10.54 -8.37 12.00
C MET A 389 11.71 -9.28 12.41
N ARG A 390 12.07 -10.27 11.58
CA ARG A 390 13.06 -11.30 11.90
C ARG A 390 12.77 -12.01 13.23
N VAL A 391 11.54 -12.47 13.39
CA VAL A 391 11.08 -13.20 14.59
C VAL A 391 11.87 -14.49 14.84
N ASP A 392 12.49 -15.04 13.80
CA ASP A 392 13.35 -16.23 13.82
C ASP A 392 14.79 -15.93 14.24
N VAL A 393 15.18 -14.67 14.39
CA VAL A 393 16.54 -14.25 14.72
C VAL A 393 16.58 -13.76 16.17
N VAL A 394 17.35 -14.46 17.01
CA VAL A 394 17.66 -14.00 18.37
C VAL A 394 18.78 -12.95 18.27
N VAL A 395 18.58 -11.79 18.90
CA VAL A 395 19.61 -10.75 19.00
C VAL A 395 20.61 -11.19 20.08
N PRO A 396 21.88 -11.43 19.74
CA PRO A 396 22.88 -11.84 20.71
C PRO A 396 23.28 -10.67 21.62
N ASP A 397 23.81 -11.00 22.80
CA ASP A 397 24.49 -10.00 23.62
C ASP A 397 25.78 -9.51 22.94
N MET A 398 26.23 -8.30 23.29
CA MET A 398 27.42 -7.67 22.68
C MET A 398 28.69 -8.53 22.79
N ASP A 399 28.81 -9.31 23.86
CA ASP A 399 29.95 -10.20 24.09
C ASP A 399 29.83 -11.52 23.33
N GLU A 400 28.59 -11.98 23.10
CA GLU A 400 28.30 -13.18 22.31
C GLU A 400 28.54 -12.94 20.82
N GLU A 401 28.24 -11.74 20.32
CA GLU A 401 28.46 -11.41 18.91
C GLU A 401 29.93 -11.63 18.48
N LYS A 402 30.88 -11.29 19.36
CA LYS A 402 32.32 -11.47 19.10
C LYS A 402 32.75 -12.93 19.01
N LEU A 403 31.90 -13.85 19.47
CA LEU A 403 32.14 -15.30 19.45
C LEU A 403 31.56 -15.99 18.21
N VAL A 404 30.73 -15.28 17.43
CA VAL A 404 30.13 -15.79 16.19
C VAL A 404 31.08 -15.53 15.02
N VAL A 405 31.90 -16.54 14.68
CA VAL A 405 32.90 -16.55 13.59
C VAL A 405 32.26 -16.69 12.20
#